data_AF-A0A7S4KQP4-F1
#
_entry.id   AF-A0A7S4KQP4-F1
#
_cell.length_a   1.000
_cell.length_b   1.000
_cell.length_c   1.000
_cell.angle_alpha   90.00
_cell.angle_beta   90.00
_cell.angle_gamma   90.00
#
_symmetry.space_group_name_H-M   'P 1'
#
loop_
_entity.id
_entity.type
_entity.pdbx_description
1 polymer ?
#
loop_
_entity_poly.entity_id
_entity_poly.type
_entity_poly.pdbx_seq_one_letter_code
_entity_poly.pdbx_strand_id
1 'polypeptide(L)'
;WRTGRYKDYSPELLIDLVAHILALVPPWTRIYRIQRDIPMPLVSSGVEHGNLRELALDRMKELGLRCRDVRTREVGIQEIHKNVKPEQVELIRRDYVANGGWETFLSYEDPIQDILIGLLRLRKCTKEGTFRPELTQGQCSIVRELHVYGTAVPVHARDPAKFQHQGYGTLLMEEAERIAREEHGSSKIAVISGVGTRHYYRKLGYELDGPYMSKNLL
;
A
#
# COMPACT_ATOMS: atom_id res chain seq x y z
N TRP A 1 -9.33 19.08 -29.82
CA TRP A 1 -10.69 18.78 -30.28
C TRP A 1 -11.25 19.83 -31.25
N ARG A 2 -11.52 21.09 -30.84
CA ARG A 2 -12.14 22.12 -31.73
C ARG A 2 -11.44 22.39 -33.07
N THR A 3 -10.12 22.23 -33.14
CA THR A 3 -9.33 22.41 -34.39
C THR A 3 -9.01 21.08 -35.09
N GLY A 4 -9.63 19.97 -34.70
CA GLY A 4 -9.37 18.63 -35.25
C GLY A 4 -8.03 17.99 -34.85
N ARG A 5 -7.09 18.75 -34.27
CA ARG A 5 -5.72 18.29 -33.93
C ARG A 5 -5.59 17.31 -32.77
N TYR A 6 -6.69 16.96 -32.10
CA TYR A 6 -6.70 16.03 -30.97
C TYR A 6 -8.01 15.28 -30.97
N LYS A 7 -7.88 13.95 -30.86
CA LYS A 7 -8.96 12.98 -30.80
C LYS A 7 -8.75 12.14 -29.54
N ASP A 8 -9.78 12.00 -28.72
CA ASP A 8 -9.76 11.13 -27.56
C ASP A 8 -9.66 9.66 -27.99
N TYR A 9 -9.16 8.82 -27.09
CA TYR A 9 -9.24 7.38 -27.27
C TYR A 9 -10.69 6.93 -27.33
N SER A 10 -10.95 5.89 -28.12
CA SER A 10 -12.22 5.19 -28.02
C SER A 10 -12.31 4.48 -26.67
N PRO A 11 -13.52 4.22 -26.15
CA PRO A 11 -13.70 3.50 -24.90
C PRO A 11 -12.95 2.15 -24.88
N GLU A 12 -12.98 1.40 -25.98
CA GLU A 12 -12.34 0.08 -26.09
C GLU A 12 -10.81 0.18 -26.01
N LEU A 13 -10.23 1.13 -26.74
CA LEU A 13 -8.79 1.37 -26.73
C LEU A 13 -8.31 1.78 -25.33
N LEU A 14 -9.10 2.62 -24.64
CA LEU A 14 -8.77 3.04 -23.28
C LEU A 14 -8.86 1.87 -22.29
N ILE A 15 -9.90 1.04 -22.38
CA ILE A 15 -10.08 -0.14 -21.52
C ILE A 15 -8.89 -1.10 -21.71
N ASP A 16 -8.53 -1.39 -22.96
CA ASP A 16 -7.42 -2.29 -23.28
C ASP A 16 -6.08 -1.73 -22.82
N LEU A 17 -5.83 -0.43 -23.02
CA LEU A 17 -4.63 0.24 -22.51
C LEU A 17 -4.55 0.16 -20.98
N VAL A 18 -5.64 0.46 -20.27
CA VAL A 18 -5.68 0.40 -18.81
C VAL A 18 -5.47 -1.02 -18.30
N ALA A 19 -6.04 -2.03 -18.97
CA ALA A 19 -5.82 -3.44 -18.63
C ALA A 19 -4.33 -3.83 -18.69
N HIS A 20 -3.62 -3.42 -19.75
CA HIS A 20 -2.18 -3.65 -19.88
C HIS A 20 -1.37 -2.87 -18.84
N ILE A 21 -1.73 -1.62 -18.54
CA ILE A 21 -1.06 -0.84 -17.50
C ILE A 21 -1.22 -1.52 -16.13
N LEU A 22 -2.43 -1.96 -15.77
CA LEU A 22 -2.71 -2.64 -14.51
C LEU A 22 -1.94 -3.96 -14.36
N ALA A 23 -1.68 -4.67 -15.46
CA ALA A 23 -0.87 -5.89 -15.45
C ALA A 23 0.60 -5.63 -15.08
N LEU A 24 1.12 -4.42 -15.36
CA LEU A 24 2.51 -4.04 -15.07
C LEU A 24 2.69 -3.47 -13.65
N VAL A 25 1.61 -3.23 -12.92
CA VAL A 25 1.67 -2.61 -11.60
C VAL A 25 2.33 -3.57 -10.59
N PRO A 26 3.41 -3.15 -9.92
CA PRO A 26 4.08 -4.01 -8.95
C PRO A 26 3.27 -4.13 -7.65
N PRO A 27 3.50 -5.19 -6.85
CA PRO A 27 2.70 -5.52 -5.68
C PRO A 27 2.79 -4.54 -4.51
N TRP A 28 3.76 -3.63 -4.54
CA TRP A 28 3.88 -2.53 -3.57
C TRP A 28 3.18 -1.24 -4.01
N THR A 29 2.55 -1.21 -5.19
CA THR A 29 1.87 -0.01 -5.69
C THR A 29 0.36 -0.12 -5.51
N ARG A 30 -0.26 0.94 -4.98
CA ARG A 30 -1.71 1.05 -4.83
C ARG A 30 -2.27 1.96 -5.90
N ILE A 31 -3.10 1.43 -6.78
CA ILE A 31 -3.86 2.25 -7.73
C ILE A 31 -5.15 2.69 -7.05
N TYR A 32 -5.34 4.01 -6.94
CA TYR A 32 -6.59 4.58 -6.45
C TYR A 32 -7.76 4.26 -7.39
N ARG A 33 -8.97 4.62 -6.97
CA ARG A 33 -10.17 4.39 -7.79
C ARG A 33 -10.00 5.10 -9.14
N ILE A 34 -10.12 4.35 -10.24
CA ILE A 34 -10.02 4.88 -11.61
C ILE A 34 -11.38 5.49 -11.96
N GLN A 35 -11.61 6.70 -11.47
CA GLN A 35 -12.81 7.47 -11.77
C GLN A 35 -12.51 8.97 -11.72
N ARG A 36 -13.42 9.77 -12.26
CA ARG A 36 -13.41 11.22 -12.12
C ARG A 36 -14.74 11.67 -11.54
N ASP A 37 -14.70 12.60 -10.60
CA ASP A 37 -15.90 13.26 -10.07
C ASP A 37 -16.34 14.38 -11.03
N ILE A 38 -16.51 14.02 -12.31
CA ILE A 38 -17.00 14.89 -13.37
C ILE A 38 -18.31 14.30 -13.88
N PRO A 39 -19.44 15.02 -13.75
CA PRO A 39 -20.71 14.57 -14.30
C PRO A 39 -20.60 14.26 -15.80
N MET A 40 -21.09 13.07 -16.19
CA MET A 40 -21.09 12.63 -17.59
C MET A 40 -21.73 13.63 -18.57
N PRO A 41 -22.81 14.37 -18.24
CA PRO A 41 -23.37 15.37 -19.15
C PRO A 41 -22.42 16.53 -19.51
N LEU A 42 -21.37 16.75 -18.71
CA LEU A 42 -20.34 17.77 -18.99
C LEU A 42 -19.21 17.25 -19.87
N VAL A 43 -19.17 15.94 -20.14
CA VAL A 43 -18.14 15.30 -20.96
C VAL A 43 -18.57 15.37 -22.42
N SER A 44 -17.77 16.04 -23.25
CA SER A 44 -18.07 16.24 -24.68
C SER A 44 -17.53 15.12 -25.58
N SER A 45 -16.51 14.37 -25.13
CA SER A 45 -15.93 13.23 -25.83
C SER A 45 -15.03 12.40 -24.89
N GLY A 46 -14.78 11.14 -25.23
CA GLY A 46 -13.84 10.25 -24.52
C GLY A 46 -14.52 9.13 -23.74
N VAL A 47 -14.32 9.10 -22.43
CA VAL A 47 -14.85 8.03 -21.55
C VAL A 47 -16.37 8.10 -21.48
N GLU A 48 -17.06 7.01 -21.78
CA GLU A 48 -18.53 6.94 -21.76
C GLU A 48 -19.09 6.31 -20.47
N HIS A 49 -18.25 5.63 -19.69
CA HIS A 49 -18.66 4.88 -18.50
C HIS A 49 -17.93 5.33 -17.22
N GLY A 50 -18.67 5.40 -16.11
CA GLY A 50 -18.12 5.75 -14.80
C GLY A 50 -17.37 4.61 -14.10
N ASN A 51 -17.43 3.38 -14.62
CA ASN A 51 -16.88 2.16 -14.01
C ASN A 51 -15.64 1.60 -14.75
N LEU A 52 -14.78 2.47 -15.29
CA LEU A 52 -13.62 2.08 -16.10
C LEU A 52 -12.73 1.00 -15.46
N ARG A 53 -12.53 1.02 -14.14
CA ARG A 53 -11.73 -0.01 -13.45
C ARG A 53 -12.32 -1.41 -13.59
N GLU A 54 -13.64 -1.54 -13.47
CA GLU A 54 -14.33 -2.82 -13.57
C GLU A 54 -14.18 -3.39 -14.99
N LEU A 55 -14.47 -2.56 -16.00
CA LEU A 55 -14.29 -2.90 -17.41
C LEU A 55 -12.85 -3.33 -17.72
N ALA A 56 -11.85 -2.61 -17.17
CA ALA A 56 -10.46 -2.98 -17.34
C ALA A 56 -10.12 -4.32 -16.66
N LEU A 57 -10.65 -4.60 -15.47
CA LEU A 57 -10.42 -5.88 -14.78
C LEU A 57 -11.07 -7.05 -15.52
N ASP A 58 -12.25 -6.86 -16.10
CA ASP A 58 -12.90 -7.89 -16.93
C ASP A 58 -12.11 -8.13 -18.22
N ARG A 59 -11.64 -7.06 -18.87
CA ARG A 59 -10.74 -7.17 -20.02
C ARG A 59 -9.45 -7.92 -19.68
N MET A 60 -8.87 -7.67 -18.50
CA MET A 60 -7.70 -8.43 -18.03
C MET A 60 -7.99 -9.92 -17.90
N LYS A 61 -9.18 -10.32 -17.42
CA LYS A 61 -9.58 -11.73 -17.32
C LYS A 61 -9.65 -12.38 -18.70
N GLU A 62 -10.24 -11.70 -19.69
CA GLU A 62 -10.28 -12.18 -21.08
C GLU A 62 -8.88 -12.40 -21.67
N LEU A 63 -7.93 -11.52 -21.32
CA LEU A 63 -6.54 -11.60 -21.77
C LEU A 63 -5.67 -12.56 -20.93
N GLY A 64 -6.22 -13.19 -19.88
CA GLY A 64 -5.45 -14.03 -18.96
C GLY A 64 -4.43 -13.25 -18.11
N LEU A 65 -4.57 -11.93 -17.99
CA LEU A 65 -3.70 -11.05 -17.21
C LEU A 65 -4.16 -10.99 -15.76
N ARG A 66 -3.21 -10.73 -14.85
CA ARG A 66 -3.47 -10.58 -13.41
C ARG A 66 -3.09 -9.19 -12.94
N CYS A 67 -3.98 -8.55 -12.18
CA CYS A 67 -3.69 -7.30 -11.49
C CYS A 67 -3.16 -7.62 -10.09
N ARG A 68 -1.93 -7.21 -9.80
CA ARG A 68 -1.30 -7.42 -8.49
C ARG A 68 -1.17 -6.14 -7.68
N ASP A 69 -1.93 -5.10 -8.00
CA ASP A 69 -1.91 -3.88 -7.20
C ASP A 69 -2.39 -4.14 -5.76
N VAL A 70 -1.92 -3.30 -4.83
CA VAL A 70 -2.28 -3.40 -3.41
C VAL A 70 -3.80 -3.45 -3.24
N ARG A 71 -4.54 -2.58 -3.97
CA ARG A 71 -5.99 -2.43 -3.86
C ARG A 71 -6.77 -3.70 -4.20
N THR A 72 -6.40 -4.41 -5.25
CA THR A 72 -7.13 -5.62 -5.67
C THR A 72 -6.88 -6.75 -4.68
N ARG A 73 -5.72 -6.78 -4.03
CA ARG A 73 -5.31 -7.85 -3.11
C ARG A 73 -5.80 -7.65 -1.67
N GLU A 74 -6.22 -6.45 -1.28
CA GLU A 74 -6.71 -6.15 0.08
C GLU A 74 -7.78 -7.17 0.53
N VAL A 75 -7.63 -7.76 1.73
CA VAL A 75 -8.55 -8.77 2.26
C VAL A 75 -10.02 -8.34 2.23
N GLY A 76 -10.31 -7.07 2.53
CA GLY A 76 -11.68 -6.53 2.47
C GLY A 76 -12.26 -6.52 1.05
N ILE A 77 -11.45 -6.28 0.02
CA ILE A 77 -11.89 -6.31 -1.38
C ILE A 77 -12.12 -7.76 -1.85
N GLN A 78 -11.24 -8.69 -1.45
CA GLN A 78 -11.38 -10.11 -1.79
C GLN A 78 -12.58 -10.74 -1.10
N GLU A 79 -12.86 -10.39 0.16
CA GLU A 79 -14.04 -10.84 0.89
C GLU A 79 -15.33 -10.32 0.25
N ILE A 80 -15.40 -9.02 -0.08
CA ILE A 80 -16.60 -8.43 -0.71
C ILE A 80 -16.86 -8.99 -2.11
N HIS A 81 -15.83 -9.16 -2.94
CA HIS A 81 -16.02 -9.55 -4.34
C HIS A 81 -16.02 -11.06 -4.58
N LYS A 82 -15.33 -11.84 -3.74
CA LYS A 82 -15.11 -13.28 -3.98
C LYS A 82 -15.45 -14.16 -2.78
N ASN A 83 -15.79 -13.59 -1.63
CA ASN A 83 -16.07 -14.32 -0.39
C ASN A 83 -14.93 -15.27 0.03
N VAL A 84 -13.68 -14.87 -0.24
CA VAL A 84 -12.46 -15.64 0.10
C VAL A 84 -11.83 -15.07 1.37
N LYS A 85 -11.41 -15.96 2.27
CA LYS A 85 -10.68 -15.62 3.49
C LYS A 85 -9.28 -16.23 3.44
N PRO A 86 -8.26 -15.53 3.95
CA PRO A 86 -6.90 -16.04 3.97
C PRO A 86 -6.80 -17.28 4.86
N GLU A 87 -6.08 -18.29 4.39
CA GLU A 87 -5.90 -19.56 5.12
C GLU A 87 -4.45 -19.70 5.62
N GLN A 88 -3.48 -19.37 4.77
CA GLN A 88 -2.06 -19.50 5.06
C GLN A 88 -1.37 -18.14 4.94
N VAL A 89 -1.13 -17.50 6.09
CA VAL A 89 -0.56 -16.16 6.14
C VAL A 89 0.95 -16.22 6.35
N GLU A 90 1.69 -15.57 5.47
CA GLU A 90 3.15 -15.51 5.49
C GLU A 90 3.64 -14.06 5.48
N LEU A 91 4.82 -13.84 6.09
CA LEU A 91 5.53 -12.56 5.98
C LEU A 91 6.34 -12.55 4.69
N ILE A 92 6.01 -11.61 3.80
CA ILE A 92 6.67 -11.45 2.51
C ILE A 92 7.40 -10.11 2.49
N ARG A 93 8.65 -10.15 2.02
CA ARG A 93 9.51 -8.99 1.84
C ARG A 93 9.84 -8.78 0.37
N ARG A 94 9.78 -7.53 -0.08
CA ARG A 94 10.19 -7.12 -1.43
C ARG A 94 11.02 -5.85 -1.35
N ASP A 95 12.25 -5.91 -1.83
CA ASP A 95 13.17 -4.78 -1.84
C ASP A 95 13.27 -4.17 -3.25
N TYR A 96 13.35 -2.83 -3.31
CA TYR A 96 13.57 -2.10 -4.55
C TYR A 96 14.31 -0.79 -4.30
N VAL A 97 14.97 -0.29 -5.36
CA VAL A 97 15.64 1.01 -5.32
C VAL A 97 14.71 2.07 -5.86
N ALA A 98 14.54 3.17 -5.12
CA ALA A 98 13.74 4.31 -5.53
C ALA A 98 14.44 5.63 -5.16
N ASN A 99 14.69 6.47 -6.17
CA ASN A 99 15.25 7.82 -6.02
C ASN A 99 16.50 7.83 -5.12
N GLY A 100 17.47 6.96 -5.45
CA GLY A 100 18.74 6.82 -4.73
C GLY A 100 18.66 6.15 -3.35
N GLY A 101 17.49 5.71 -2.88
CA GLY A 101 17.34 5.03 -1.60
C GLY A 101 16.83 3.59 -1.73
N TRP A 102 17.07 2.82 -0.67
CA TRP A 102 16.58 1.46 -0.51
C TRP A 102 15.19 1.48 0.14
N GLU A 103 14.20 0.98 -0.58
CA GLU A 103 12.85 0.73 -0.08
C GLU A 103 12.66 -0.77 0.17
N THR A 104 12.10 -1.09 1.33
CA THR A 104 11.67 -2.42 1.73
C THR A 104 10.16 -2.39 1.93
N PHE A 105 9.45 -3.19 1.15
CA PHE A 105 8.02 -3.43 1.30
C PHE A 105 7.82 -4.75 2.06
N LEU A 106 7.37 -4.65 3.30
CA LEU A 106 6.98 -5.79 4.13
C LEU A 106 5.47 -5.95 4.04
N SER A 107 5.01 -7.19 4.00
CA SER A 107 3.58 -7.46 3.92
C SER A 107 3.25 -8.82 4.52
N TYR A 108 2.14 -8.90 5.25
CA TYR A 108 1.51 -10.19 5.53
C TYR A 108 0.50 -10.49 4.42
N GLU A 109 0.73 -11.60 3.74
CA GLU A 109 -0.02 -12.02 2.55
C GLU A 109 -0.36 -13.51 2.64
N ASP A 110 -1.46 -13.93 2.01
CA ASP A 110 -1.66 -15.33 1.60
C ASP A 110 -1.10 -15.48 0.18
N PRO A 111 0.07 -16.14 -0.01
CA PRO A 111 0.72 -16.21 -1.31
C PRO A 111 -0.02 -17.11 -2.31
N ILE A 112 -0.82 -18.06 -1.82
CA ILE A 112 -1.57 -19.01 -2.66
C ILE A 112 -2.80 -18.32 -3.22
N GLN A 113 -3.54 -17.62 -2.36
CA GLN A 113 -4.77 -16.91 -2.73
C GLN A 113 -4.51 -15.47 -3.23
N ASP A 114 -3.28 -14.98 -3.12
CA ASP A 114 -2.82 -13.63 -3.47
C ASP A 114 -3.59 -12.53 -2.71
N ILE A 115 -3.82 -12.75 -1.41
CA ILE A 115 -4.55 -11.84 -0.50
C ILE A 115 -3.56 -11.06 0.37
N LEU A 116 -3.77 -9.76 0.54
CA LEU A 116 -2.97 -8.86 1.35
C LEU A 116 -3.73 -8.46 2.62
N ILE A 117 -3.10 -8.70 3.78
CA ILE A 117 -3.69 -8.47 5.11
C ILE A 117 -3.12 -7.20 5.74
N GLY A 118 -1.82 -6.97 5.60
CA GLY A 118 -1.17 -5.77 6.11
C GLY A 118 0.13 -5.51 5.38
N LEU A 119 0.55 -4.25 5.38
CA LEU A 119 1.77 -3.79 4.73
C LEU A 119 2.50 -2.77 5.58
N LEU A 120 3.82 -2.70 5.39
CA LEU A 120 4.69 -1.67 5.91
C LEU A 120 5.69 -1.25 4.84
N ARG A 121 5.91 0.06 4.73
CA ARG A 121 6.93 0.65 3.85
C ARG A 121 8.08 1.19 4.69
N LEU A 122 9.24 0.56 4.59
CA LEU A 122 10.46 0.98 5.25
C LEU A 122 11.43 1.54 4.21
N ARG A 123 12.08 2.67 4.52
CA ARG A 123 13.11 3.27 3.67
C ARG A 123 14.36 3.51 4.50
N LYS A 124 15.54 3.16 3.97
CA LYS A 124 16.82 3.60 4.52
C LYS A 124 17.07 5.06 4.14
N CYS A 125 17.28 5.93 5.11
CA CYS A 125 17.61 7.33 4.84
C CYS A 125 19.01 7.45 4.23
N THR A 126 19.14 8.30 3.21
CA THR A 126 20.41 8.58 2.52
C THR A 126 20.89 9.99 2.84
N LYS A 127 22.20 10.21 2.82
CA LYS A 127 22.81 11.53 3.13
C LYS A 127 22.41 12.60 2.13
N GLU A 128 22.27 12.24 0.85
CA GLU A 128 21.95 13.17 -0.24
C GLU A 128 20.48 13.61 -0.24
N GLY A 129 19.56 12.74 0.19
CA GLY A 129 18.12 12.97 0.12
C GLY A 129 17.44 13.38 1.43
N THR A 130 18.17 13.41 2.55
CA THR A 130 17.60 13.60 3.89
C THR A 130 18.11 14.88 4.52
N PHE A 131 17.21 15.86 4.71
CA PHE A 131 17.54 17.18 5.27
C PHE A 131 16.89 17.48 6.62
N ARG A 132 15.94 16.64 7.07
CA ARG A 132 15.22 16.86 8.33
C ARG A 132 16.15 16.59 9.51
N PRO A 133 16.30 17.52 10.47
CA PRO A 133 17.25 17.39 11.58
C PRO A 133 16.99 16.15 12.43
N GLU A 134 15.73 15.73 12.55
CA GLU A 134 15.34 14.52 13.28
C GLU A 134 15.89 13.25 12.61
N LEU A 135 16.19 13.27 11.31
CA LEU A 135 16.61 12.09 10.55
C LEU A 135 18.10 12.10 10.18
N THR A 136 18.81 13.20 10.45
CA THR A 136 20.23 13.39 10.09
C THR A 136 21.20 13.13 11.24
N GLN A 137 20.70 13.00 12.48
CA GLN A 137 21.49 12.66 13.66
C GLN A 137 21.89 11.18 13.66
N GLY A 138 22.76 10.79 12.74
CA GLY A 138 23.21 9.41 12.54
C GLY A 138 22.47 8.67 11.42
N GLN A 139 22.76 7.38 11.26
CA GLN A 139 22.06 6.54 10.29
C GLN A 139 20.64 6.24 10.80
N CYS A 140 19.64 6.66 10.04
CA CYS A 140 18.24 6.46 10.38
C CYS A 140 17.51 5.66 9.29
N SER A 141 16.48 4.93 9.69
CA SER A 141 15.49 4.35 8.79
C SER A 141 14.11 4.90 9.09
N ILE A 142 13.27 5.03 8.06
CA ILE A 142 11.95 5.64 8.19
C ILE A 142 10.86 4.68 7.74
N VAL A 143 9.89 4.44 8.61
CA VAL A 143 8.61 3.81 8.30
C VAL A 143 7.69 4.89 7.72
N ARG A 144 7.40 4.77 6.43
CA ARG A 144 6.61 5.75 5.67
C ARG A 144 5.12 5.48 5.77
N GLU A 145 4.77 4.21 5.90
CA GLU A 145 3.39 3.75 5.99
C GLU A 145 3.38 2.43 6.76
N LEU A 146 2.43 2.30 7.68
CA LEU A 146 1.99 1.04 8.24
C LEU A 146 0.48 0.99 8.03
N HIS A 147 -0.01 -0.06 7.38
CA HIS A 147 -1.43 -0.23 7.13
C HIS A 147 -1.82 -1.69 7.34
N VAL A 148 -2.75 -1.94 8.25
CA VAL A 148 -3.34 -3.26 8.46
C VAL A 148 -4.80 -3.19 8.03
N TYR A 149 -5.17 -4.01 7.05
CA TYR A 149 -6.54 -4.12 6.59
C TYR A 149 -7.33 -4.92 7.62
N GLY A 150 -8.21 -4.24 8.35
CA GLY A 150 -9.22 -4.93 9.14
C GLY A 150 -10.40 -5.34 8.26
N THR A 151 -11.10 -6.40 8.66
CA THR A 151 -12.53 -6.48 8.38
C THR A 151 -13.19 -5.25 9.01
N ALA A 152 -14.00 -4.50 8.27
CA ALA A 152 -14.85 -3.46 8.86
C ALA A 152 -15.89 -4.15 9.75
N VAL A 153 -15.55 -4.44 11.01
CA VAL A 153 -16.46 -5.08 11.96
C VAL A 153 -17.12 -3.99 12.81
N PRO A 154 -18.44 -4.01 12.95
CA PRO A 154 -19.11 -3.27 14.02
C PRO A 154 -18.45 -3.61 15.36
N VAL A 155 -18.32 -2.60 16.22
CA VAL A 155 -17.59 -2.62 17.52
C VAL A 155 -18.12 -3.68 18.52
N HIS A 156 -19.13 -4.49 18.17
CA HIS A 156 -19.89 -5.34 19.10
C HIS A 156 -19.81 -6.85 18.86
N ALA A 157 -19.01 -7.36 17.92
CA ALA A 157 -18.85 -8.81 17.73
C ALA A 157 -17.46 -9.30 18.18
N ARG A 158 -17.36 -9.76 19.44
CA ARG A 158 -16.19 -10.48 19.95
C ARG A 158 -16.22 -11.92 19.41
N ASP A 159 -15.57 -12.13 18.28
CA ASP A 159 -15.45 -13.44 17.63
C ASP A 159 -13.98 -13.92 17.67
N PRO A 160 -13.66 -15.08 18.26
CA PRO A 160 -12.30 -15.61 18.41
C PRO A 160 -11.51 -15.75 17.10
N ALA A 161 -12.16 -16.08 15.98
CA ALA A 161 -11.48 -16.15 14.67
C ALA A 161 -10.98 -14.78 14.19
N LYS A 162 -11.58 -13.68 14.67
CA LYS A 162 -11.20 -12.30 14.33
C LYS A 162 -10.03 -11.77 15.17
N PHE A 163 -9.64 -12.48 16.24
CA PHE A 163 -8.43 -12.18 17.01
C PHE A 163 -7.14 -12.48 16.22
N GLN A 164 -7.21 -13.30 15.17
CA GLN A 164 -6.06 -13.64 14.34
C GLN A 164 -5.49 -12.43 13.57
N HIS A 165 -6.28 -11.35 13.42
CA HIS A 165 -5.83 -10.08 12.81
C HIS A 165 -5.26 -9.06 13.82
N GLN A 166 -5.34 -9.35 15.13
CA GLN A 166 -4.81 -8.47 16.18
C GLN A 166 -3.33 -8.79 16.45
N GLY A 167 -2.43 -8.31 15.60
CA GLY A 167 -0.99 -8.46 15.84
C GLY A 167 -0.09 -8.12 14.67
N TYR A 168 -0.60 -8.22 13.44
CA TYR A 168 0.21 -8.00 12.24
C TYR A 168 0.90 -6.63 12.21
N GLY A 169 0.27 -5.59 12.75
CA GLY A 169 0.90 -4.27 12.83
C GLY A 169 2.16 -4.29 13.71
N THR A 170 2.09 -4.94 14.87
CA THR A 170 3.22 -5.07 15.79
C THR A 170 4.32 -5.94 15.17
N LEU A 171 3.96 -7.09 14.59
CA LEU A 171 4.91 -7.98 13.93
C LEU A 171 5.64 -7.31 12.75
N LEU A 172 4.92 -6.52 11.95
CA LEU A 172 5.52 -5.72 10.87
C LEU A 172 6.51 -4.70 11.41
N MET A 173 6.17 -4.03 12.51
CA MET A 173 7.06 -3.06 13.16
C MET A 173 8.30 -3.74 13.75
N GLU A 174 8.16 -4.90 14.39
CA GLU A 174 9.29 -5.69 14.92
C GLU A 174 10.26 -6.09 13.80
N GLU A 175 9.74 -6.59 12.67
CA GLU A 175 10.60 -6.93 11.52
C GLU A 175 11.25 -5.68 10.91
N ALA A 176 10.53 -4.56 10.83
CA ALA A 176 11.11 -3.29 10.37
C ALA A 176 12.22 -2.78 11.30
N GLU A 177 12.06 -2.91 12.62
CA GLU A 177 13.10 -2.58 13.60
C GLU A 177 14.33 -3.49 13.41
N ARG A 178 14.13 -4.79 13.22
CA ARG A 178 15.19 -5.77 12.95
C ARG A 178 15.98 -5.41 11.69
N ILE A 179 15.31 -5.20 10.56
CA ILE A 179 15.94 -4.82 9.28
C ILE A 179 16.68 -3.48 9.42
N ALA A 180 16.06 -2.49 10.07
CA ALA A 180 16.68 -1.19 10.27
C ALA A 180 17.98 -1.29 11.08
N ARG A 181 18.01 -2.12 12.11
CA ARG A 181 19.20 -2.31 12.96
C ARG A 181 20.27 -3.14 12.26
N GLU A 182 19.90 -4.33 11.79
CA GLU A 182 20.86 -5.37 11.36
C GLU A 182 21.34 -5.16 9.92
N GLU A 183 20.46 -4.70 9.03
CA GLU A 183 20.77 -4.61 7.60
C GLU A 183 21.02 -3.17 7.15
N HIS A 184 20.22 -2.21 7.62
CA HIS A 184 20.45 -0.80 7.30
C HIS A 184 21.59 -0.21 8.13
N GLY A 185 21.94 -0.81 9.27
CA GLY A 185 22.90 -0.26 10.24
C GLY A 185 22.42 1.04 10.88
N SER A 186 21.10 1.18 11.08
CA SER A 186 20.49 2.39 11.65
C SER A 186 20.51 2.32 13.17
N SER A 187 20.88 3.44 13.81
CA SER A 187 20.78 3.59 15.26
C SER A 187 19.41 4.06 15.71
N LYS A 188 18.59 4.57 14.79
CA LYS A 188 17.25 5.12 15.05
C LYS A 188 16.27 4.76 13.95
N ILE A 189 15.03 4.47 14.33
CA ILE A 189 13.90 4.33 13.41
C ILE A 189 12.88 5.43 13.69
N ALA A 190 12.37 6.05 12.63
CA ALA A 190 11.33 7.07 12.69
C ALA A 190 10.07 6.63 11.93
N VAL A 191 8.90 7.10 12.36
CA VAL A 191 7.62 6.76 11.75
C VAL A 191 6.85 8.03 11.38
N ILE A 192 6.35 8.08 10.14
CA ILE A 192 5.39 9.10 9.71
C ILE A 192 4.01 8.73 10.27
N SER A 193 3.71 9.17 11.49
CA SER A 193 2.44 8.89 12.15
C SER A 193 1.45 10.04 11.99
N GLY A 194 0.20 9.71 11.64
CA GLY A 194 -0.93 10.61 11.85
C GLY A 194 -1.12 10.93 13.33
N VAL A 195 -1.72 12.09 13.64
CA VAL A 195 -1.89 12.55 15.04
C VAL A 195 -2.68 11.53 15.87
N GLY A 196 -3.76 10.98 15.30
CA GLY A 196 -4.62 9.98 15.96
C GLY A 196 -3.96 8.62 16.19
N THR A 197 -2.88 8.29 15.49
CA THR A 197 -2.20 6.99 15.62
C THR A 197 -0.98 7.04 16.54
N ARG A 198 -0.59 8.21 17.08
CA ARG A 198 0.62 8.34 17.92
C ARG A 198 0.58 7.47 19.17
N HIS A 199 -0.59 7.31 19.80
CA HIS A 199 -0.72 6.45 20.98
C HIS A 199 -0.44 4.98 20.67
N TYR A 200 -0.74 4.51 19.46
CA TYR A 200 -0.38 3.14 19.04
C TYR A 200 1.15 2.95 19.10
N TYR A 201 1.92 3.86 18.49
CA TYR A 201 3.38 3.79 18.51
C TYR A 201 3.98 3.97 19.91
N ARG A 202 3.37 4.79 20.79
CA ARG A 202 3.81 4.90 22.19
C ARG A 202 3.77 3.57 22.93
N LYS A 203 2.77 2.73 22.66
CA LYS A 203 2.69 1.38 23.25
C LYS A 203 3.83 0.46 22.78
N LEU A 204 4.43 0.75 21.63
CA LEU A 204 5.59 0.05 21.07
C LEU A 204 6.94 0.66 21.52
N GLY A 205 6.92 1.64 22.42
CA GLY A 205 8.12 2.31 22.93
C GLY A 205 8.63 3.46 22.07
N TYR A 206 7.82 3.98 21.15
CA TYR A 206 8.17 5.18 20.38
C TYR A 206 7.81 6.45 21.14
N GLU A 207 8.66 7.45 20.99
CA GLU A 207 8.46 8.78 21.56
C GLU A 207 8.25 9.83 20.45
N LEU A 208 7.68 10.98 20.82
CA LEU A 208 7.46 12.06 19.88
C LEU A 208 8.79 12.78 19.61
N ASP A 209 9.22 12.82 18.34
CA ASP A 209 10.47 13.42 17.88
C ASP A 209 10.15 14.35 16.69
N GLY A 210 9.89 15.62 17.01
CA GLY A 210 9.40 16.60 16.04
C GLY A 210 8.06 16.17 15.41
N PRO A 211 7.96 16.06 14.06
CA PRO A 211 6.75 15.57 13.41
C PRO A 211 6.63 14.03 13.40
N TYR A 212 7.67 13.30 13.80
CA TYR A 212 7.75 11.85 13.74
C TYR A 212 7.48 11.20 15.10
N MET A 213 7.22 9.89 15.07
CA MET A 213 7.40 9.03 16.24
C MET A 213 8.72 8.28 16.04
N SER A 214 9.67 8.42 16.96
CA SER A 214 11.01 7.82 16.83
C SER A 214 11.30 6.86 17.98
N LYS A 215 12.17 5.89 17.71
CA LYS A 215 12.68 4.93 18.69
C LYS A 215 14.16 4.64 18.40
N ASN A 216 14.99 4.64 19.44
CA ASN A 216 16.38 4.22 19.32
C ASN A 216 16.46 2.70 19.23
N LEU A 217 17.33 2.19 18.36
CA LEU A 217 17.51 0.77 18.08
C LEU A 217 18.73 0.14 18.78
N LEU A 218 19.48 0.97 19.51
CA LEU A 218 20.65 0.61 20.31
C LEU A 218 20.25 0.33 21.76
#